data_AF-A0A0G0FXC6-F1
#
_entry.id   AF-A0A0G0FXC6-F1
#
_cell.length_a   1.000
_cell.length_b   1.000
_cell.length_c   1.000
_cell.angle_alpha   90.00
_cell.angle_beta   90.00
_cell.angle_gamma   90.00
#
_symmetry.space_group_name_H-M   'P 1'
#
loop_
_entity.id
_entity.type
_entity.pdbx_description
1 polymer ?
#
loop_
_entity_poly.entity_id
_entity_poly.type
_entity_poly.pdbx_seq_one_letter_code
_entity_poly.pdbx_strand_id
1 'polypeptide(L)'
;MRCIQVLEVKRKDNESFENMVRRFTKKTIQSGKILQAKKVRFYSKDSSKRKQKESALRRLDMSGKVEYLKRIGKLDDFLTKRYGK
;
A
#
# COMPACT_ATOMS: atom_id res chain seq x y z
N MET A 1 -6.24 14.68 -13.27
CA MET A 1 -5.43 14.00 -14.31
C MET A 1 -4.21 13.37 -13.64
N ARG A 2 -4.17 12.04 -13.45
CA ARG A 2 -2.99 11.39 -12.84
C ARG A 2 -1.94 11.23 -13.93
N CYS A 3 -0.92 12.09 -13.92
CA CYS A 3 0.22 11.99 -14.82
C CYS A 3 0.81 10.58 -14.69
N ILE A 4 0.85 9.84 -15.80
CA ILE A 4 1.60 8.59 -15.88
C ILE A 4 3.07 9.00 -15.81
N GLN A 5 3.61 9.14 -14.61
CA GLN A 5 5.05 9.34 -14.44
C GLN A 5 5.73 8.04 -14.87
N VAL A 6 6.43 8.11 -15.99
CA VAL A 6 7.38 7.07 -16.41
C VAL A 6 8.47 7.02 -15.35
N LEU A 7 8.74 5.81 -14.83
CA LEU A 7 9.71 5.61 -13.78
C LEU A 7 11.13 5.60 -14.38
N GLU A 8 11.77 6.76 -14.41
CA GLU A 8 13.15 6.89 -14.87
C GLU A 8 14.09 7.20 -13.69
N VAL A 9 15.20 6.46 -13.62
CA VAL A 9 16.29 6.72 -12.67
C VAL A 9 17.60 6.77 -13.46
N LYS A 10 18.15 7.98 -13.59
CA LYS A 10 19.48 8.20 -14.13
C LYS A 10 20.54 8.11 -13.02
N ARG A 11 21.75 7.67 -13.42
CA ARG A 11 22.94 7.74 -12.57
C ARG A 11 23.26 9.19 -12.26
N LYS A 12 23.70 9.43 -11.03
CA LYS A 12 24.28 10.70 -10.62
C LYS A 12 25.80 10.59 -10.65
N ASP A 13 26.50 11.71 -10.86
CA ASP A 13 27.94 11.74 -11.14
C ASP A 13 28.81 11.23 -9.97
N ASN A 14 28.29 11.23 -8.73
CA ASN A 14 28.99 10.77 -7.52
C ASN A 14 28.30 9.59 -6.81
N GLU A 15 27.65 8.68 -7.56
CA GLU A 15 26.90 7.56 -6.97
C GLU A 15 27.50 6.18 -7.33
N SER A 16 27.69 5.33 -6.31
CA SER A 16 27.95 3.90 -6.52
C SER A 16 26.76 3.22 -7.21
N PHE A 17 27.03 2.24 -8.07
CA PHE A 17 26.01 1.49 -8.79
C PHE A 17 24.95 0.88 -7.86
N GLU A 18 25.36 0.37 -6.70
CA GLU A 18 24.45 -0.23 -5.73
C GLU A 18 23.43 0.78 -5.17
N ASN A 19 23.88 2.00 -4.88
CA ASN A 19 23.00 3.06 -4.40
C ASN A 19 21.94 3.43 -5.45
N MET A 20 22.33 3.44 -6.73
CA MET A 20 21.38 3.66 -7.83
C MET A 20 20.31 2.56 -7.87
N VAL A 21 20.71 1.30 -7.75
CA VAL A 21 19.78 0.15 -7.75
C VAL A 21 18.82 0.23 -6.55
N ARG A 22 19.30 0.60 -5.36
CA ARG A 22 18.44 0.80 -4.18
C ARG A 22 17.41 1.91 -4.42
N ARG A 23 17.81 3.04 -5.03
CA ARG A 23 16.88 4.12 -5.41
C ARG A 23 15.85 3.65 -6.43
N PHE A 24 16.30 2.90 -7.44
CA PHE A 24 15.41 2.31 -8.43
C PHE A 24 14.37 1.40 -7.78
N THR A 25 14.80 0.41 -7.00
CA THR A 25 13.90 -0.52 -6.30
C THR A 25 12.90 0.22 -5.41
N LYS A 26 13.36 1.20 -4.61
CA LYS A 26 12.48 2.03 -3.77
C LYS A 26 11.45 2.79 -4.60
N LYS A 27 11.87 3.46 -5.67
CA LYS A 27 10.95 4.19 -6.56
C LYS A 27 9.98 3.25 -7.28
N THR A 28 10.42 2.07 -7.71
CA THR A 28 9.56 1.06 -8.35
C THR A 28 8.46 0.59 -7.39
N ILE A 29 8.80 0.31 -6.14
CA ILE A 29 7.83 -0.07 -5.11
C ILE A 29 6.86 1.08 -4.82
N GLN A 30 7.38 2.30 -4.60
CA GLN A 30 6.58 3.49 -4.33
C GLN A 30 5.63 3.86 -5.48
N SER A 31 6.04 3.64 -6.72
CA SER A 31 5.22 3.89 -7.91
C SER A 31 3.94 3.03 -7.94
N GLY A 32 3.90 1.93 -7.17
CA GLY A 32 2.77 1.01 -7.13
C GLY A 32 2.52 0.24 -8.43
N LYS A 33 3.36 0.40 -9.46
CA LYS A 33 3.17 -0.23 -10.78
C LYS A 33 3.19 -1.75 -10.71
N ILE A 34 4.08 -2.33 -9.89
CA ILE A 34 4.12 -3.79 -9.65
C ILE A 34 2.81 -4.27 -9.01
N LEU A 35 2.28 -3.53 -8.02
CA LEU A 35 1.02 -3.87 -7.35
C LEU A 35 -0.16 -3.78 -8.32
N GLN A 36 -0.18 -2.75 -9.16
CA GLN A 36 -1.21 -2.59 -10.18
C GLN A 36 -1.14 -3.71 -11.22
N ALA A 37 0.06 -4.05 -11.70
CA ALA A 37 0.26 -5.17 -12.64
C ALA A 37 -0.23 -6.50 -12.05
N LYS A 38 0.07 -6.77 -10.78
CA LYS A 38 -0.46 -7.95 -10.06
C LYS A 38 -1.98 -7.92 -9.93
N LYS A 39 -2.57 -6.75 -9.66
CA LYS A 39 -4.02 -6.57 -9.50
C LYS A 39 -4.79 -6.83 -10.80
N VAL A 40 -4.28 -6.35 -11.94
CA VAL A 40 -4.96 -6.49 -13.24
C VAL A 40 -4.57 -7.74 -14.02
N ARG A 41 -3.66 -8.58 -13.46
CA ARG A 41 -3.17 -9.81 -14.11
C ARG A 41 -4.29 -10.76 -14.54
N PHE A 42 -5.39 -10.79 -13.78
CA PHE A 42 -6.53 -11.66 -14.04
C PHE A 42 -7.82 -10.85 -14.04
N TYR A 43 -8.83 -11.34 -14.77
CA TYR A 43 -10.16 -10.74 -14.76
C TYR A 43 -10.79 -10.85 -13.38
N SER A 44 -11.29 -9.73 -12.87
CA SER A 44 -12.08 -9.65 -11.64
C SER A 44 -13.45 -9.07 -11.97
N LYS A 45 -14.53 -9.75 -11.59
CA LYS A 45 -15.90 -9.22 -11.72
C LYS A 45 -16.08 -7.97 -10.85
N ASP A 46 -16.83 -7.00 -11.37
CA ASP A 46 -17.19 -5.81 -10.61
C ASP A 46 -17.97 -6.14 -9.32
N SER A 47 -17.68 -5.37 -8.27
CA SER A 47 -18.33 -5.53 -6.97
C SER A 47 -19.79 -5.10 -7.02
N SER A 48 -20.69 -5.93 -6.50
CA SER A 48 -22.12 -5.57 -6.37
C SER A 48 -22.35 -4.49 -5.30
N LYS A 49 -23.46 -3.76 -5.39
CA LYS A 49 -23.83 -2.71 -4.40
C LYS A 49 -23.78 -3.20 -2.95
N ARG A 50 -24.24 -4.43 -2.70
CA ARG A 50 -24.18 -5.08 -1.37
C ARG A 50 -22.73 -5.27 -0.89
N LYS A 51 -21.86 -5.83 -1.74
CA LYS A 51 -20.43 -6.03 -1.42
C LYS A 51 -19.71 -4.70 -1.16
N GLN A 52 -20.03 -3.65 -1.93
CA GLN A 52 -19.49 -2.32 -1.71
C GLN A 52 -19.90 -1.75 -0.34
N LYS A 53 -21.19 -1.87 0.02
CA LYS A 53 -21.71 -1.42 1.33
C LYS A 53 -21.05 -2.17 2.49
N GLU A 54 -20.96 -3.49 2.39
CA GLU A 54 -20.32 -4.32 3.42
C GLU A 54 -18.84 -3.95 3.62
N SER A 55 -18.11 -3.76 2.52
CA SER A 55 -16.72 -3.28 2.58
C SER A 55 -16.59 -1.90 3.23
N ALA A 56 -17.52 -0.98 2.96
CA ALA A 56 -17.54 0.34 3.57
C ALA A 56 -17.82 0.29 5.08
N LEU A 57 -18.83 -0.49 5.51
CA LEU A 57 -19.14 -0.70 6.93
C LEU A 57 -17.96 -1.33 7.67
N ARG A 58 -17.29 -2.32 7.06
CA ARG A 58 -16.10 -2.94 7.62
C ARG A 58 -14.96 -1.94 7.83
N ARG A 59 -14.74 -1.02 6.89
CA ARG A 59 -13.73 0.04 7.03
C ARG A 59 -14.04 0.96 8.21
N LEU A 60 -15.29 1.40 8.34
CA LEU A 60 -15.73 2.25 9.46
C LEU A 60 -15.56 1.56 10.81
N ASP A 61 -16.00 0.31 10.93
CA ASP A 61 -15.84 -0.49 12.15
C ASP A 61 -14.36 -0.65 12.53
N MET A 62 -13.49 -0.95 11.56
CA MET A 62 -12.06 -1.05 11.81
C MET A 62 -11.42 0.27 12.22
N SER A 63 -11.80 1.38 11.60
CA SER A 63 -11.33 2.72 11.98
C SER A 63 -11.73 3.05 13.41
N GLY A 64 -12.98 2.79 13.81
CA GLY A 64 -13.46 3.00 15.17
C GLY A 64 -12.72 2.13 16.20
N LYS A 65 -12.49 0.85 15.89
CA LYS A 65 -11.69 -0.05 16.73
C LYS A 65 -10.26 0.44 16.92
N VAL A 66 -9.60 0.86 15.84
CA VAL A 66 -8.23 1.40 15.88
C VAL A 66 -8.19 2.66 16.73
N GLU A 67 -9.16 3.57 16.58
CA GLU A 67 -9.22 4.80 17.36
C GLU A 67 -9.43 4.52 18.85
N TYR A 68 -10.36 3.62 19.20
CA TYR A 68 -10.59 3.21 20.58
C TYR A 68 -9.32 2.59 21.20
N LEU A 69 -8.68 1.66 20.49
CA LEU A 69 -7.44 1.02 20.94
C LEU A 69 -6.29 2.02 21.11
N LYS A 70 -6.23 3.05 20.25
CA LYS A 70 -5.28 4.16 20.38
C LYS A 70 -5.54 4.97 21.65
N ARG A 71 -6.81 5.26 21.97
CA ARG A 71 -7.19 6.02 23.18
C ARG A 71 -6.83 5.28 24.47
N ILE A 72 -7.00 3.97 24.50
CA ILE A 72 -6.68 3.14 25.69
C ILE A 72 -5.21 2.69 25.75
N GLY A 73 -4.37 3.11 24.79
CA GLY A 73 -2.94 2.76 24.74
C GLY A 73 -2.63 1.32 24.29
N LYS A 74 -3.62 0.51 23.93
CA LYS A 74 -3.44 -0.91 23.53
C LYS A 74 -3.33 -1.11 22.02
N LEU A 75 -3.03 -0.06 21.25
CA LEU A 75 -2.91 -0.16 19.81
C LEU A 75 -1.70 -1.01 19.39
N ASP A 76 -0.58 -0.90 20.10
CA ASP A 76 0.65 -1.58 19.74
C ASP A 76 0.50 -3.11 19.88
N ASP A 77 -0.12 -3.58 20.98
CA ASP A 77 -0.48 -4.98 21.20
C ASP A 77 -1.36 -5.54 20.06
N PHE A 78 -2.28 -4.73 19.55
CA PHE A 78 -3.16 -5.10 18.45
C PHE A 78 -2.41 -5.19 17.11
N LEU A 79 -1.44 -4.30 16.87
CA LEU A 79 -0.61 -4.33 15.68
C LEU A 79 0.34 -5.52 15.70
N THR A 80 1.01 -5.79 16.83
CA THR A 80 1.93 -6.93 17.01
C THR A 80 1.23 -8.26 16.74
N LYS A 81 0.01 -8.46 17.27
CA LYS A 81 -0.80 -9.66 16.99
C LYS A 81 -1.22 -9.79 15.53
N ARG A 82 -1.51 -8.68 14.84
CA ARG A 82 -1.98 -8.71 13.44
C ARG A 82 -0.88 -8.91 12.42
N TYR A 83 0.30 -8.34 12.66
CA TYR A 83 1.41 -8.38 11.72
C TYR A 83 2.46 -9.45 12.04
N GLY A 84 2.31 -10.16 13.17
CA GLY A 84 3.08 -11.35 13.52
C GLY A 84 4.58 -11.14 13.32
N LYS A 85 5.19 -10.39 14.23
CA LYS A 85 6.64 -10.36 14.38
C LYS A 85 7.00 -10.95 15.73
#